data_AF-A0A6J8ARJ8-F1
#
_entry.id   AF-A0A6J8ARJ8-F1
#
_cell.length_a   1.000
_cell.length_b   1.000
_cell.length_c   1.000
_cell.angle_alpha   90.00
_cell.angle_beta   90.00
_cell.angle_gamma   90.00
#
_symmetry.space_group_name_H-M   'P 1'
#
loop_
_entity.id
_entity.type
_entity.pdbx_description
1 polymer ?
#
loop_
_entity_poly.entity_id
_entity_poly.type
_entity_poly.pdbx_seq_one_letter_code
_entity_poly.pdbx_strand_id
1 'polypeptide(L)'
;MPAIENPTKKRNVTKTGYDGENANPTVAPKANKNDRNKVFFLPILKNYIMVGQSWCRKIQSIIIGLSADYKDKDSDFGKWPTHFFGYAYLPYNKIEECFVELIADAPSDDKCMKFADYILEFYIDGNSRFPPTIWASPPDPEEKRTTNGAESFHAHLNEQFYIFVFVDVLLKLQTTSYIEMRTLSIKAPVRKYEKEKMNFLVEQYTKLVNGECTTVVFLNYFPGKV
;
A
#
# COMPACT_ATOMS: atom_id res chain seq x y z
N MET A 1 -29.89 -40.74 -41.40
CA MET A 1 -30.70 -41.44 -40.37
C MET A 1 -29.75 -41.97 -39.30
N PRO A 2 -30.05 -41.87 -37.99
CA PRO A 2 -30.96 -40.94 -37.33
C PRO A 2 -30.29 -40.14 -36.19
N ALA A 3 -30.97 -39.06 -35.81
CA ALA A 3 -30.81 -38.34 -34.56
C ALA A 3 -31.30 -39.19 -33.37
N ILE A 4 -30.76 -38.98 -32.18
CA ILE A 4 -31.43 -39.35 -30.92
C ILE A 4 -31.30 -38.21 -29.90
N GLU A 5 -32.45 -37.60 -29.71
CA GLU A 5 -33.06 -36.84 -28.62
C GLU A 5 -32.35 -36.67 -27.25
N ASN A 6 -32.51 -35.45 -26.73
CA ASN A 6 -32.44 -35.07 -25.30
C ASN A 6 -33.43 -35.87 -24.43
N PRO A 7 -33.24 -35.85 -23.11
CA PRO A 7 -34.26 -35.15 -22.33
C PRO A 7 -33.73 -34.26 -21.18
N THR A 8 -34.42 -33.14 -21.10
CA THR A 8 -34.59 -32.16 -20.01
C THR A 8 -34.63 -32.75 -18.59
N LYS A 9 -34.01 -32.05 -17.63
CA LYS A 9 -34.54 -31.98 -16.25
C LYS A 9 -34.51 -30.56 -15.70
N LYS A 10 -35.66 -30.20 -15.13
CA LYS A 10 -36.07 -28.89 -14.63
C LYS A 10 -35.43 -28.55 -13.28
N ARG A 11 -35.39 -27.24 -13.04
CA ARG A 11 -35.15 -26.47 -11.80
C ARG A 11 -35.52 -27.19 -10.50
N ASN A 12 -34.76 -26.91 -9.44
CA ASN A 12 -35.34 -26.64 -8.12
C ASN A 12 -34.62 -25.46 -7.45
N VAL A 13 -35.41 -24.40 -7.27
CA VAL A 13 -35.17 -23.28 -6.38
C VAL A 13 -35.54 -23.75 -4.98
N THR A 14 -34.71 -23.49 -3.98
CA THR A 14 -35.12 -23.57 -2.58
C THR A 14 -34.65 -22.31 -1.87
N LYS A 15 -35.62 -21.45 -1.55
CA LYS A 15 -35.51 -20.38 -0.58
C LYS A 15 -35.83 -20.97 0.80
N THR A 16 -34.95 -20.74 1.78
CA THR A 16 -35.20 -20.78 3.23
C THR A 16 -33.98 -20.10 3.87
N GLY A 17 -34.01 -19.17 4.81
CA GLY A 17 -35.05 -18.50 5.57
C GLY A 17 -34.34 -17.37 6.34
N TYR A 18 -35.04 -16.27 6.57
CA TYR A 18 -34.63 -15.24 7.52
C TYR A 18 -35.02 -15.71 8.91
N ASP A 19 -34.06 -15.78 9.83
CA ASP A 19 -34.30 -15.66 11.27
C ASP A 19 -33.21 -14.75 11.83
N GLY A 20 -33.64 -13.65 12.45
CA GLY A 20 -32.77 -12.68 13.08
C GLY A 20 -32.47 -13.07 14.52
N GLU A 21 -31.23 -12.89 14.94
CA GLU A 21 -30.87 -12.79 16.34
C GLU A 21 -29.88 -11.65 16.57
N ASN A 22 -30.16 -10.92 17.65
CA ASN A 22 -29.57 -9.66 18.07
C ASN A 22 -28.07 -9.76 18.39
N ALA A 23 -27.26 -8.87 17.80
CA ALA A 23 -25.93 -8.54 18.30
C ALA A 23 -25.81 -7.03 18.51
N ASN A 24 -25.62 -6.67 19.78
CA ASN A 24 -25.37 -5.35 20.36
C ASN A 24 -24.28 -4.57 19.58
N PRO A 25 -24.42 -3.25 19.32
CA PRO A 25 -23.37 -2.47 18.64
C PRO A 25 -22.18 -2.27 19.59
N THR A 26 -21.16 -3.13 19.46
CA THR A 26 -19.87 -2.93 20.10
C THR A 26 -19.21 -1.67 19.55
N VAL A 27 -18.95 -0.73 20.46
CA VAL A 27 -18.30 0.56 20.27
C VAL A 27 -17.05 0.45 19.40
N ALA A 28 -17.05 1.13 18.24
CA ALA A 28 -15.85 1.30 17.44
C ALA A 28 -14.82 2.14 18.22
N PRO A 29 -13.55 1.71 18.34
CA PRO A 29 -12.53 2.49 19.02
C PRO A 29 -12.26 3.79 18.27
N LYS A 30 -12.28 4.92 19.00
CA LYS A 30 -12.00 6.26 18.49
C LYS A 30 -10.56 6.31 17.94
N ALA A 31 -10.43 6.59 16.64
CA ALA A 31 -9.14 6.83 16.00
C ALA A 31 -8.39 8.00 16.66
N ASN A 32 -7.15 7.75 17.07
CA ASN A 32 -6.25 8.74 17.67
C ASN A 32 -5.82 9.76 16.60
N LYS A 33 -5.80 11.06 16.96
CA LYS A 33 -5.46 12.18 16.06
C LYS A 33 -4.05 12.11 15.44
N ASN A 34 -3.20 11.17 15.86
CA ASN A 34 -1.92 10.85 15.22
C ASN A 34 -2.01 9.97 13.96
N ASP A 35 -3.18 9.41 13.62
CA ASP A 35 -3.36 8.58 12.41
C ASP A 35 -3.60 9.39 11.12
N ARG A 36 -3.73 10.72 11.19
CA ARG A 36 -4.06 11.53 10.01
C ARG A 36 -2.94 11.64 8.97
N ASN A 37 -1.71 11.26 9.33
CA ASN A 37 -0.61 11.12 8.38
C ASN A 37 -0.50 9.72 7.75
N LYS A 38 -1.42 8.80 8.05
CA LYS A 38 -1.49 7.48 7.40
C LYS A 38 -2.49 7.40 6.23
N VAL A 39 -3.19 8.48 5.93
CA VAL A 39 -4.37 8.45 5.02
C VAL A 39 -4.03 8.62 3.52
N PHE A 40 -2.74 8.63 3.14
CA PHE A 40 -2.35 8.62 1.72
C PHE A 40 -1.26 7.59 1.37
N PHE A 41 -1.21 6.47 2.10
CA PHE A 41 -0.77 5.23 1.48
C PHE A 41 -2.01 4.54 0.95
N LEU A 42 -2.34 4.81 -0.32
CA LEU A 42 -3.04 3.78 -1.09
C LEU A 42 -2.27 2.47 -0.83
N PRO A 43 -2.94 1.37 -0.46
CA PRO A 43 -2.30 0.08 -0.38
C PRO A 43 -1.94 -0.33 -1.81
N ILE A 44 -0.87 0.28 -2.35
CA ILE A 44 -0.08 -0.30 -3.42
C ILE A 44 0.50 -1.53 -2.74
N LEU A 45 -0.27 -2.61 -2.89
CA LEU A 45 -0.12 -3.96 -2.37
C LEU A 45 1.15 -4.19 -1.53
N LYS A 46 0.97 -4.80 -0.34
CA LYS A 46 2.02 -5.59 0.30
C LYS A 46 2.57 -6.59 -0.72
N ASN A 47 3.63 -6.21 -1.42
CA ASN A 47 4.08 -6.96 -2.58
C ASN A 47 5.50 -7.44 -2.32
N TYR A 48 5.61 -8.47 -1.48
CA TYR A 48 6.69 -9.45 -1.50
C TYR A 48 7.16 -9.73 -2.93
N ILE A 49 6.20 -9.86 -3.85
CA ILE A 49 6.44 -10.12 -5.27
C ILE A 49 7.28 -9.03 -5.93
N MET A 50 6.97 -7.75 -5.69
CA MET A 50 7.73 -6.63 -6.26
C MET A 50 9.13 -6.54 -5.64
N VAL A 51 9.25 -6.83 -4.35
CA VAL A 51 10.52 -6.92 -3.64
C VAL A 51 11.39 -8.04 -4.22
N GLY A 52 10.82 -9.24 -4.39
CA GLY A 52 11.48 -10.37 -5.03
C GLY A 52 11.91 -10.05 -6.47
N GLN A 53 11.07 -9.38 -7.27
CA GLN A 53 11.45 -8.95 -8.63
C GLN A 53 12.61 -7.95 -8.62
N SER A 54 12.63 -7.00 -7.69
CA SER A 54 13.76 -6.08 -7.50
C SER A 54 15.04 -6.81 -7.11
N TRP A 55 14.96 -7.77 -6.19
CA TRP A 55 16.10 -8.59 -5.80
C TRP A 55 16.61 -9.44 -6.96
N CYS A 56 15.73 -10.11 -7.72
CA CYS A 56 16.08 -10.83 -8.94
C CYS A 56 16.88 -9.97 -9.92
N ARG A 57 16.41 -8.74 -10.20
CA ARG A 57 17.11 -7.81 -11.09
C ARG A 57 18.47 -7.40 -10.54
N LYS A 58 18.57 -7.18 -9.23
CA LYS A 58 19.84 -6.79 -8.59
C LYS A 58 20.83 -7.94 -8.55
N ILE A 59 20.40 -9.16 -8.25
CA ILE A 59 21.19 -10.40 -8.36
C ILE A 59 21.67 -10.55 -9.82
N GLN A 60 20.78 -10.39 -10.80
CA GLN A 60 21.16 -10.45 -12.21
C GLN A 60 22.18 -9.38 -12.59
N SER A 61 22.04 -8.15 -12.08
CA SER A 61 22.92 -7.03 -12.42
C SER A 61 24.29 -7.09 -11.73
N ILE A 62 24.35 -7.51 -10.46
CA ILE A 62 25.59 -7.48 -9.66
C ILE A 62 26.31 -8.82 -9.70
N ILE A 63 25.56 -9.91 -9.60
CA ILE A 63 26.08 -11.24 -9.33
C ILE A 63 26.22 -12.03 -10.64
N ILE A 64 25.12 -12.20 -11.38
CA ILE A 64 25.08 -13.11 -12.56
C ILE A 64 25.59 -12.43 -13.85
N GLY A 65 25.35 -11.14 -14.03
CA GLY A 65 25.76 -10.38 -15.22
C GLY A 65 27.28 -10.22 -15.37
N LEU A 66 28.05 -10.58 -14.34
CA LEU A 66 29.49 -10.33 -14.23
C LEU A 66 30.33 -11.57 -13.89
N SER A 67 29.76 -12.78 -13.70
CA SER A 67 30.54 -14.02 -13.57
C SER A 67 29.74 -15.28 -13.94
N ALA A 68 30.42 -16.23 -14.61
CA ALA A 68 29.88 -17.54 -14.96
C ALA A 68 29.68 -18.46 -13.74
N ASP A 69 30.38 -18.20 -12.63
CA ASP A 69 30.41 -19.04 -11.42
C ASP A 69 29.04 -19.09 -10.71
N TYR A 70 28.20 -18.09 -10.95
CA TYR A 70 26.85 -17.94 -10.39
C TYR A 70 25.74 -18.50 -11.29
N LYS A 71 26.08 -19.08 -12.45
CA LYS A 71 25.11 -19.76 -13.32
C LYS A 71 24.77 -21.15 -12.82
N ASP A 72 25.69 -21.75 -12.08
CA ASP A 72 25.44 -23.00 -11.39
C ASP A 72 24.55 -22.74 -10.17
N LYS A 73 23.33 -23.27 -10.19
CA LYS A 73 22.36 -23.12 -9.10
C LYS A 73 22.70 -24.02 -7.91
N ASP A 74 23.59 -24.99 -8.10
CA ASP A 74 23.99 -25.94 -7.07
C ASP A 74 25.25 -25.50 -6.33
N SER A 75 25.95 -24.48 -6.83
CA SER A 75 27.10 -23.87 -6.15
C SER A 75 26.64 -23.02 -4.96
N ASP A 76 27.49 -22.89 -3.95
CA ASP A 76 27.24 -22.03 -2.78
C ASP A 76 27.00 -20.58 -3.21
N PHE A 77 27.70 -20.15 -4.26
CA PHE A 77 27.53 -18.86 -4.93
C PHE A 77 26.14 -18.67 -5.53
N GLY A 78 25.58 -19.70 -6.17
CA GLY A 78 24.23 -19.66 -6.75
C GLY A 78 23.11 -19.77 -5.71
N LYS A 79 23.33 -20.54 -4.63
CA LYS A 79 22.33 -20.78 -3.58
C LYS A 79 22.19 -19.60 -2.63
N TRP A 80 23.29 -19.02 -2.17
CA TRP A 80 23.28 -17.95 -1.18
C TRP A 80 22.31 -16.79 -1.49
N PRO A 81 22.33 -16.17 -2.69
CA PRO A 81 21.42 -15.07 -3.00
C PRO A 81 19.94 -15.50 -3.10
N THR A 82 19.65 -16.79 -3.25
CA THR A 82 18.27 -17.29 -3.27
C THR A 82 17.63 -17.36 -1.89
N HIS A 83 18.42 -17.43 -0.81
CA HIS A 83 17.90 -17.45 0.56
C HIS A 83 17.11 -16.18 0.90
N PHE A 84 17.46 -15.05 0.29
CA PHE A 84 16.73 -13.79 0.44
C PHE A 84 15.26 -13.92 0.05
N PHE A 85 14.89 -14.75 -0.95
CA PHE A 85 13.47 -14.95 -1.30
C PHE A 85 12.65 -15.58 -0.17
N GLY A 86 13.31 -16.30 0.74
CA GLY A 86 12.69 -16.85 1.95
C GLY A 86 12.31 -15.79 2.99
N TYR A 87 12.96 -14.61 2.96
CA TYR A 87 12.77 -13.57 3.98
C TYR A 87 11.35 -13.04 4.00
N ALA A 88 10.68 -13.06 2.86
CA ALA A 88 9.30 -12.62 2.79
C ALA A 88 8.31 -13.51 3.56
N TYR A 89 8.73 -14.70 3.97
CA TYR A 89 7.96 -15.64 4.77
C TYR A 89 8.36 -15.60 6.25
N LEU A 90 9.30 -14.74 6.63
CA LEU A 90 9.69 -14.53 8.01
C LEU A 90 8.84 -13.44 8.66
N PRO A 91 8.63 -13.50 9.98
CA PRO A 91 8.03 -12.39 10.69
C PRO A 91 9.01 -11.20 10.68
N TYR A 92 8.48 -9.99 10.44
CA TYR A 92 9.29 -8.79 10.21
C TYR A 92 10.30 -8.47 11.34
N ASN A 93 9.99 -8.86 12.58
CA ASN A 93 10.84 -8.65 13.76
C ASN A 93 12.04 -9.60 13.84
N LYS A 94 12.11 -10.62 12.98
CA LYS A 94 13.23 -11.57 12.90
C LYS A 94 14.16 -11.33 11.72
N ILE A 95 13.80 -10.42 10.83
CA ILE A 95 14.53 -10.18 9.58
C ILE A 95 15.96 -9.71 9.83
N GLU A 96 16.17 -8.79 10.77
CA GLU A 96 17.49 -8.25 11.09
C GLU A 96 18.40 -9.33 11.70
N GLU A 97 17.89 -10.13 12.63
CA GLU A 97 18.60 -11.26 13.26
C GLU A 97 19.00 -12.31 12.21
N CYS A 98 18.05 -12.76 11.37
CA CYS A 98 18.33 -13.72 10.29
C CYS A 98 19.29 -13.15 9.24
N PHE A 99 19.27 -11.84 8.99
CA PHE A 99 20.22 -11.19 8.08
C PHE A 99 21.66 -11.34 8.56
N VAL A 100 21.93 -11.11 9.85
CA VAL A 100 23.28 -11.29 10.41
C VAL A 100 23.77 -12.73 10.24
N GLU A 101 22.90 -13.72 10.47
CA GLU A 101 23.22 -15.13 10.24
C GLU A 101 23.55 -15.42 8.77
N LEU A 102 22.74 -14.91 7.83
CA LEU A 102 22.96 -15.13 6.40
C LEU A 102 24.23 -14.45 5.88
N ILE A 103 24.63 -13.30 6.45
CA ILE A 103 25.90 -12.64 6.10
C ILE A 103 27.09 -13.42 6.63
N ALA A 104 26.98 -14.07 7.79
CA ALA A 104 28.05 -14.92 8.31
C ALA A 104 28.33 -16.14 7.41
N ASP A 105 27.29 -16.66 6.75
CA ASP A 105 27.36 -17.76 5.77
C ASP A 105 27.62 -17.28 4.33
N ALA A 106 27.94 -16.00 4.12
CA ALA A 106 28.17 -15.46 2.79
C ALA A 106 29.46 -16.03 2.15
N PRO A 107 29.43 -16.38 0.85
CA PRO A 107 30.64 -16.70 0.10
C PRO A 107 31.63 -15.54 0.16
N SER A 108 32.93 -15.85 0.18
CA SER A 108 34.02 -14.85 0.18
C SER A 108 34.18 -14.17 -1.18
N ASP A 109 33.17 -13.41 -1.60
CA ASP A 109 33.14 -12.59 -2.82
C ASP A 109 32.58 -11.19 -2.52
N ASP A 110 33.30 -10.19 -2.99
CA ASP A 110 32.98 -8.77 -2.90
C ASP A 110 31.60 -8.44 -3.51
N LYS A 111 31.14 -9.22 -4.50
CA LYS A 111 29.81 -9.08 -5.12
C LYS A 111 28.69 -9.49 -4.18
N CYS A 112 28.88 -10.53 -3.38
CA CYS A 112 27.89 -10.94 -2.37
C CYS A 112 27.74 -9.84 -1.31
N MET A 113 28.86 -9.25 -0.87
CA MET A 113 28.83 -8.13 0.08
C MET A 113 28.14 -6.89 -0.50
N LYS A 114 28.43 -6.52 -1.76
CA LYS A 114 27.72 -5.40 -2.43
C LYS A 114 26.22 -5.64 -2.57
N PHE A 115 25.80 -6.90 -2.77
CA PHE A 115 24.39 -7.24 -2.77
C PHE A 115 23.79 -7.15 -1.36
N ALA A 116 24.48 -7.66 -0.34
CA ALA A 116 24.07 -7.55 1.05
C ALA A 116 23.91 -6.08 1.50
N ASP A 117 24.86 -5.21 1.19
CA ASP A 117 24.80 -3.78 1.51
C ASP A 117 23.57 -3.12 0.89
N TYR A 118 23.27 -3.45 -0.37
CA TYR A 118 22.05 -2.99 -1.03
C TYR A 118 20.78 -3.49 -0.33
N ILE A 119 20.74 -4.75 0.10
CA ILE A 119 19.59 -5.27 0.83
C ILE A 119 19.43 -4.56 2.18
N LEU A 120 20.54 -4.34 2.90
CA LEU A 120 20.55 -3.65 4.18
C LEU A 120 20.00 -2.23 4.06
N GLU A 121 20.55 -1.43 3.14
CA GLU A 121 20.19 -0.03 2.92
C GLU A 121 18.72 0.14 2.50
N PHE A 122 18.25 -0.67 1.55
CA PHE A 122 16.95 -0.44 0.92
C PHE A 122 15.80 -1.23 1.52
N TYR A 123 16.05 -2.31 2.26
CA TYR A 123 15.01 -3.24 2.70
C TYR A 123 15.03 -3.64 4.18
N ILE A 124 16.15 -3.54 4.90
CA ILE A 124 16.27 -4.05 6.27
C ILE A 124 16.43 -2.95 7.31
N ASP A 125 17.26 -1.95 7.03
CA ASP A 125 17.54 -0.86 7.99
C ASP A 125 16.24 -0.16 8.46
N GLY A 126 16.28 0.39 9.68
CA GLY A 126 15.13 1.10 10.27
C GLY A 126 14.71 2.32 9.45
N ASN A 127 15.64 2.93 8.70
CA ASN A 127 15.37 4.05 7.79
C ASN A 127 15.28 3.61 6.32
N SER A 128 15.22 2.30 6.06
CA SER A 128 15.15 1.79 4.71
C SER A 128 13.90 2.27 3.98
N ARG A 129 14.03 2.42 2.66
CA ARG A 129 12.91 2.86 1.80
C ARG A 129 11.73 1.89 1.85
N PHE A 130 12.02 0.60 2.04
CA PHE A 130 11.04 -0.48 2.07
C PHE A 130 11.28 -1.36 3.31
N PRO A 131 10.85 -0.93 4.51
CA PRO A 131 11.15 -1.64 5.74
C PRO A 131 10.47 -3.03 5.81
N PRO A 132 10.99 -3.98 6.59
CA PRO A 132 10.44 -5.34 6.63
C PRO A 132 8.95 -5.42 6.97
N THR A 133 8.43 -4.44 7.72
CA THR A 133 7.02 -4.34 8.11
C THR A 133 6.03 -4.26 6.95
N ILE A 134 6.47 -3.91 5.73
CA ILE A 134 5.60 -3.79 4.55
C ILE A 134 5.66 -4.99 3.61
N TRP A 135 6.68 -5.85 3.71
CA TRP A 135 6.92 -6.95 2.76
C TRP A 135 7.16 -8.32 3.38
N ALA A 136 7.47 -8.41 4.67
CA ALA A 136 7.71 -9.67 5.38
C ALA A 136 6.51 -10.04 6.26
N SER A 137 5.97 -11.24 6.06
CA SER A 137 4.98 -11.82 6.96
C SER A 137 5.04 -13.36 6.92
N PRO A 138 4.70 -14.03 8.03
CA PRO A 138 4.57 -15.49 8.05
C PRO A 138 3.68 -16.00 6.92
N PRO A 139 3.94 -17.21 6.40
CA PRO A 139 3.09 -17.83 5.39
C PRO A 139 1.67 -18.00 5.94
N ASP A 140 0.69 -17.50 5.20
CA ASP A 140 -0.73 -17.64 5.51
C ASP A 140 -1.41 -18.39 4.35
N PRO A 141 -1.99 -19.59 4.60
CA PRO A 141 -2.69 -20.36 3.57
C PRO A 141 -3.86 -19.62 2.91
N GLU A 142 -4.46 -18.64 3.58
CA GLU A 142 -5.56 -17.83 3.04
C GLU A 142 -5.06 -16.64 2.19
N GLU A 143 -3.80 -16.22 2.40
CA GLU A 143 -3.18 -15.12 1.65
C GLU A 143 -2.62 -15.61 0.31
N LYS A 144 -3.39 -15.40 -0.77
CA LYS A 144 -2.93 -15.69 -2.14
C LYS A 144 -1.87 -14.68 -2.60
N ARG A 145 -0.59 -15.00 -2.43
CA ARG A 145 0.55 -14.23 -2.97
C ARG A 145 0.75 -14.48 -4.47
N THR A 146 -0.15 -13.98 -5.31
CA THR A 146 -0.09 -14.13 -6.78
C THR A 146 0.38 -12.85 -7.49
N THR A 147 1.21 -12.99 -8.52
CA THR A 147 1.75 -11.85 -9.29
C THR A 147 0.79 -11.35 -10.37
N ASN A 148 -0.15 -12.20 -10.78
CA ASN A 148 -1.06 -11.99 -11.90
C ASN A 148 -1.82 -10.66 -11.84
N GLY A 149 -2.28 -10.24 -10.65
CA GLY A 149 -3.03 -8.99 -10.50
C GLY A 149 -2.17 -7.76 -10.77
N ALA A 150 -0.98 -7.71 -10.17
CA ALA A 150 -0.04 -6.61 -10.37
C ALA A 150 0.52 -6.60 -11.80
N GLU A 151 0.89 -7.77 -12.34
CA GLU A 151 1.39 -7.92 -13.71
C GLU A 151 0.31 -7.54 -14.74
N SER A 152 -0.93 -7.96 -14.56
CA SER A 152 -2.05 -7.60 -15.44
C SER A 152 -2.33 -6.09 -15.40
N PHE A 153 -2.31 -5.49 -14.22
CA PHE A 153 -2.45 -4.04 -14.09
C PHE A 153 -1.30 -3.29 -14.80
N HIS A 154 -0.05 -3.72 -14.59
CA HIS A 154 1.11 -3.11 -15.26
C HIS A 154 1.08 -3.31 -16.78
N ALA A 155 0.67 -4.48 -17.26
CA ALA A 155 0.54 -4.77 -18.68
C ALA A 155 -0.53 -3.86 -19.31
N HIS A 156 -1.70 -3.76 -18.69
CA HIS A 156 -2.77 -2.89 -19.17
C HIS A 156 -2.39 -1.40 -19.09
N LEU A 157 -1.70 -0.98 -18.02
CA LEU A 157 -1.24 0.39 -17.89
C LEU A 157 -0.19 0.74 -18.94
N ASN A 158 0.74 -0.17 -19.24
CA ASN A 158 1.73 0.01 -20.31
C ASN A 158 1.12 0.03 -21.71
N GLU A 159 0.00 -0.67 -21.92
CA GLU A 159 -0.76 -0.62 -23.16
C GLU A 159 -1.36 0.77 -23.41
N GLN A 160 -1.81 1.44 -22.34
CA GLN A 160 -2.46 2.75 -22.43
C GLN A 160 -1.46 3.92 -22.35
N PHE A 161 -0.40 3.77 -21.56
CA PHE A 161 0.55 4.83 -21.26
C PHE A 161 1.97 4.29 -21.19
N TYR A 162 2.93 5.08 -21.68
CA TYR A 162 4.33 4.86 -21.34
C TYR A 162 4.53 5.20 -19.85
N ILE A 163 4.56 4.20 -18.97
CA ILE A 163 4.53 4.36 -17.50
C ILE A 163 5.55 5.39 -17.01
N PHE A 164 6.78 5.37 -17.54
CA PHE A 164 7.81 6.32 -17.13
C PHE A 164 7.45 7.78 -17.45
N VAL A 165 6.89 8.02 -18.63
CA VAL A 165 6.42 9.35 -19.05
C VAL A 165 5.21 9.76 -18.23
N PHE A 166 4.28 8.83 -17.99
CA PHE A 166 3.07 9.07 -17.21
C PHE A 166 3.39 9.47 -15.76
N VAL A 167 4.27 8.72 -15.09
CA VAL A 167 4.69 9.01 -13.71
C VAL A 167 5.44 10.34 -13.62
N ASP A 168 6.32 10.63 -14.59
CA ASP A 168 7.03 11.91 -14.64
C ASP A 168 6.07 13.11 -14.80
N VAL A 169 5.07 12.97 -15.67
CA VAL A 169 4.01 13.98 -15.84
C VAL A 169 3.19 14.16 -14.55
N LEU A 170 2.82 13.08 -13.86
CA LEU A 170 2.11 13.17 -12.59
C LEU A 170 2.94 13.85 -11.49
N LEU A 171 4.23 13.51 -11.38
CA LEU A 171 5.14 14.15 -10.42
C LEU A 171 5.31 15.64 -10.71
N LYS A 172 5.44 16.02 -11.98
CA LYS A 172 5.48 17.42 -12.41
C LYS A 172 4.18 18.15 -12.05
N LEU A 173 3.03 17.54 -12.34
CA LEU A 173 1.72 18.12 -12.02
C LEU A 173 1.59 18.34 -10.51
N GLN A 174 1.91 17.34 -9.70
CA GLN A 174 1.87 17.43 -8.24
C GLN A 174 2.78 18.53 -7.72
N THR A 175 4.01 18.63 -8.25
CA THR A 175 4.98 19.64 -7.88
C THR A 175 4.46 21.05 -8.23
N THR A 176 3.96 21.24 -9.44
CA THR A 176 3.38 22.51 -9.88
C THR A 176 2.21 22.92 -9.01
N SER A 177 1.23 22.03 -8.78
CA SER A 177 0.09 22.33 -7.90
C SER A 177 0.54 22.66 -6.48
N TYR A 178 1.55 21.98 -5.95
CA TYR A 178 2.07 22.27 -4.62
C TYR A 178 2.73 23.65 -4.52
N ILE A 179 3.51 24.01 -5.55
CA ILE A 179 4.12 25.33 -5.67
C ILE A 179 3.02 26.39 -5.76
N GLU A 180 2.02 26.21 -6.63
CA GLU A 180 0.88 27.13 -6.76
C GLU A 180 0.11 27.31 -5.45
N MET A 181 -0.22 26.23 -4.75
CA MET A 181 -0.88 26.30 -3.44
C MET A 181 -0.05 27.08 -2.40
N ARG A 182 1.27 27.01 -2.46
CA ARG A 182 2.18 27.73 -1.56
C ARG A 182 2.44 29.18 -1.97
N THR A 183 2.48 29.47 -3.27
CA THR A 183 2.73 30.82 -3.80
C THR A 183 1.49 31.70 -3.78
N LEU A 184 0.30 31.11 -3.75
CA LEU A 184 -0.96 31.81 -3.47
C LEU A 184 -1.02 32.25 -1.99
N SER A 185 -0.20 33.25 -1.63
CA SER A 185 -0.45 34.13 -0.47
C SER A 185 -1.67 35.04 -0.73
N ILE A 186 -2.17 35.06 -1.96
CA ILE A 186 -3.38 35.77 -2.37
C ILE A 186 -4.56 34.87 -2.06
N LYS A 187 -5.28 35.18 -0.98
CA LYS A 187 -6.55 34.52 -0.67
C LYS A 187 -7.47 34.69 -1.88
N ALA A 188 -7.94 33.57 -2.44
CA ALA A 188 -8.97 33.61 -3.47
C ALA A 188 -10.13 34.50 -2.99
N PRO A 189 -10.72 35.33 -3.86
CA PRO A 189 -11.87 36.15 -3.48
C PRO A 189 -12.99 35.23 -3.00
N VAL A 190 -13.31 35.32 -1.71
CA VAL A 190 -14.37 34.54 -1.07
C VAL A 190 -15.69 34.94 -1.71
N ARG A 191 -16.48 33.96 -2.14
CA ARG A 191 -17.80 34.24 -2.75
C ARG A 191 -18.69 34.94 -1.73
N LYS A 192 -19.55 35.87 -2.18
CA LYS A 192 -20.44 36.67 -1.29
C LYS A 192 -21.20 35.77 -0.28
N TYR A 193 -21.77 34.66 -0.77
CA TYR A 193 -22.45 33.67 0.06
C TYR A 193 -21.58 33.06 1.16
N GLU A 194 -20.32 32.70 0.84
CA GLU A 194 -19.40 32.12 1.82
C GLU A 194 -18.98 33.15 2.87
N LYS A 195 -18.80 34.41 2.45
CA LYS A 195 -18.51 35.54 3.36
C LYS A 195 -19.66 35.79 4.33
N GLU A 196 -20.90 35.83 3.83
CA GLU A 196 -22.10 35.99 4.64
C GLU A 196 -22.29 34.84 5.63
N LYS A 197 -22.09 33.60 5.16
CA LYS A 197 -22.11 32.40 6.01
C LYS A 197 -21.05 32.48 7.11
N MET A 198 -19.82 32.87 6.79
CA MET A 198 -18.74 33.00 7.78
C MET A 198 -19.00 34.11 8.79
N ASN A 199 -19.52 35.27 8.34
CA ASN A 199 -19.89 36.35 9.25
C ASN A 199 -20.99 35.91 10.23
N PHE A 200 -22.03 35.23 9.73
CA PHE A 200 -23.06 34.66 10.59
C PHE A 200 -22.49 33.68 11.63
N LEU A 201 -21.58 32.79 11.23
CA LEU A 201 -20.94 31.85 12.15
C LEU A 201 -20.09 32.56 13.23
N VAL A 202 -19.38 33.63 12.86
CA VAL A 202 -18.60 34.45 13.81
C VAL A 202 -19.52 35.13 14.82
N GLU A 203 -20.66 35.66 14.39
CA GLU A 203 -21.67 36.24 15.30
C GLU A 203 -22.22 35.21 16.28
N GLN A 204 -22.62 34.03 15.80
CA GLN A 204 -23.14 32.98 16.68
C GLN A 204 -22.07 32.44 17.65
N TYR A 205 -20.82 32.36 17.20
CA TYR A 205 -19.70 31.98 18.06
C TYR A 205 -19.43 33.04 19.15
N THR A 206 -19.54 34.33 18.81
CA THR A 206 -19.38 35.43 19.77
C THR A 206 -20.48 35.36 20.85
N LYS A 207 -21.72 35.09 20.45
CA LYS A 207 -22.84 34.85 21.39
C LYS A 207 -22.60 33.65 22.31
N LEU A 208 -21.99 32.58 21.80
CA LEU A 208 -21.60 31.42 22.61
C LEU A 208 -20.52 31.80 23.65
N VAL A 209 -19.49 32.55 23.24
CA VAL A 209 -18.41 33.01 24.15
C VAL A 209 -18.94 33.95 25.23
N ASN A 210 -19.88 34.81 24.89
CA ASN A 210 -20.53 35.73 25.83
C ASN A 210 -21.58 35.06 26.74
N GLY A 211 -21.86 33.77 26.55
CA GLY A 211 -22.86 33.04 27.33
C GLY A 211 -24.31 33.33 26.94
N GLU A 212 -24.55 34.05 25.84
CA GLU A 212 -25.88 34.38 25.30
C GLU A 212 -26.54 33.20 24.57
N CYS A 213 -25.77 32.16 24.27
CA CYS A 213 -26.19 30.97 23.53
C CYS A 213 -25.56 29.72 24.13
N THR A 214 -26.28 28.59 24.13
CA THR A 214 -25.72 27.31 24.56
C THR A 214 -25.01 26.60 23.42
N THR A 215 -24.06 25.73 23.75
CA THR A 215 -23.31 24.94 22.76
C THR A 215 -24.23 24.13 21.84
N VAL A 216 -25.34 23.60 22.38
CA VAL A 216 -26.33 22.82 21.59
C VAL A 216 -27.02 23.70 20.55
N VAL A 217 -27.39 24.93 20.90
CA VAL A 217 -28.02 25.87 19.96
C VAL A 217 -27.04 26.28 18.86
N PHE A 218 -25.77 26.51 19.20
CA PHE A 218 -24.73 26.79 18.19
C PHE A 218 -24.52 25.63 17.20
N LEU A 219 -24.54 24.38 17.68
CA LEU A 219 -24.34 23.20 16.83
C LEU A 219 -25.49 22.94 15.85
N ASN A 220 -26.72 23.38 16.18
CA ASN A 220 -27.88 23.25 15.30
C ASN A 220 -27.75 24.07 14.00
N TYR A 221 -26.83 25.04 13.92
CA TYR A 221 -26.53 25.78 12.69
C TYR A 221 -25.68 25.00 11.67
N PHE A 222 -25.20 23.80 12.02
CA PHE A 222 -24.48 22.90 11.13
C PHE A 222 -25.34 21.67 10.82
N PRO A 223 -26.45 21.81 10.06
CA PRO A 223 -27.25 20.66 9.70
C PRO A 223 -26.37 19.73 8.86
N GLY A 224 -26.00 18.60 9.46
CA GLY A 224 -25.48 17.47 8.69
C GLY A 224 -26.57 17.07 7.70
N LYS A 225 -26.24 17.02 6.42
CA LYS A 225 -27.10 16.29 5.49
C LYS A 225 -27.05 14.83 5.94
N VAL A 226 -28.14 14.35 6.51
CA VAL A 226 -28.41 12.92 6.68
C VAL A 226 -28.80 12.38 5.31
#